data_AF-A0A0T5VM45-F1
#
_entry.id   AF-A0A0T5VM45-F1
#
_cell.length_a   1.000
_cell.length_b   1.000
_cell.length_c   1.000
_cell.angle_alpha   90.00
_cell.angle_beta   90.00
_cell.angle_gamma   90.00
#
_symmetry.space_group_name_H-M   'P 1'
#
loop_
_entity.id
_entity.type
_entity.pdbx_description
1 polymer ?
#
loop_
_entity_poly.entity_id
_entity_poly.type
_entity_poly.pdbx_seq_one_letter_code
_entity_poly.pdbx_strand_id
1 'polypeptide(L)'
;MKEYVSGLKKINKQLSEEEVIDILINSDKKHFPLKCFSNVLYAPMRINDDLIDYTGFYVAKLVLREELNFKDKKKPGDFDVVIIPFSDANVYYDRTVAAEVKVVRPTRKNPSRNANSLGVTQLFGLIEDGFPFVSLVHITMPEALKEHEMQTLKFANRVLDMDNPKKNIGLLDDTRDVLFDWLGMYSAAKQMQRLLKFDIPKYAGLYCTELSFFDNGNYVLSDIYGEYNHFNHGYFNPKVKPETINNIKQHFKENSSSYQTLLIPPINY
;
A
#
# COMPACT_ATOMS: atom_id res chain seq x y z
N MET A 1 -2.38 21.17 -28.89
CA MET A 1 -3.27 21.11 -27.71
C MET A 1 -2.58 20.18 -26.73
N LYS A 2 -2.41 20.57 -25.46
CA LYS A 2 -1.78 19.69 -24.46
C LYS A 2 -2.82 18.74 -23.89
N GLU A 3 -2.50 17.47 -23.80
CA GLU A 3 -3.40 16.44 -23.26
C GLU A 3 -2.99 16.07 -21.84
N TYR A 4 -3.92 15.66 -20.98
CA TYR A 4 -3.56 15.07 -19.68
C TYR A 4 -3.01 13.65 -19.88
N VAL A 5 -2.12 13.18 -18.99
CA VAL A 5 -1.81 11.74 -18.93
C VAL A 5 -3.12 10.98 -18.75
N SER A 6 -3.39 9.99 -19.62
CA SER A 6 -4.66 9.23 -19.73
C SER A 6 -5.89 10.01 -20.23
N GLY A 7 -5.74 11.28 -20.60
CA GLY A 7 -6.84 12.14 -21.04
C GLY A 7 -7.77 12.61 -19.92
N LEU A 8 -7.44 12.33 -18.66
CA LEU A 8 -8.29 12.61 -17.50
C LEU A 8 -7.66 13.66 -16.59
N LYS A 9 -8.48 14.57 -16.07
CA LYS A 9 -8.03 15.62 -15.16
C LYS A 9 -8.13 15.16 -13.71
N LYS A 10 -7.03 15.27 -12.96
CA LYS A 10 -7.04 15.03 -11.51
C LYS A 10 -7.93 16.05 -10.80
N ILE A 11 -8.68 15.60 -9.80
CA ILE A 11 -9.55 16.44 -8.97
C ILE A 11 -9.12 16.39 -7.51
N ASN A 12 -9.46 17.46 -6.79
CA ASN A 12 -9.30 17.49 -5.34
C ASN A 12 -10.39 16.64 -4.70
N LYS A 13 -10.00 15.57 -4.01
CA LYS A 13 -10.89 14.79 -3.16
C LYS A 13 -10.29 14.68 -1.77
N GLN A 14 -11.13 14.84 -0.75
CA GLN A 14 -10.74 14.59 0.63
C GLN A 14 -11.57 13.41 1.14
N LEU A 15 -10.87 12.37 1.54
CA LEU A 15 -11.42 11.19 2.19
C LEU A 15 -10.93 11.18 3.64
N SER A 16 -11.73 10.60 4.54
CA SER A 16 -11.31 10.18 5.87
C SER A 16 -10.26 9.07 5.78
N GLU A 17 -9.57 8.76 6.88
CA GLU A 17 -8.59 7.66 6.89
C GLU A 17 -9.27 6.30 6.68
N GLU A 18 -10.45 6.11 7.25
CA GLU A 18 -11.25 4.90 7.05
C GLU A 18 -11.64 4.69 5.58
N GLU A 19 -12.13 5.74 4.91
CA GLU A 19 -12.47 5.66 3.48
C GLU A 19 -11.24 5.35 2.60
N VAL A 20 -10.05 5.81 3.00
CA VAL A 20 -8.80 5.45 2.32
C VAL A 20 -8.47 3.99 2.55
N ILE A 21 -8.54 3.51 3.80
CA ILE A 21 -8.31 2.10 4.15
C ILE A 21 -9.25 1.19 3.35
N ASP A 22 -10.53 1.56 3.21
CA ASP A 22 -11.48 0.84 2.38
C ASP A 22 -11.02 0.75 0.94
N ILE A 23 -10.52 1.84 0.34
CA ILE A 23 -9.97 1.81 -1.01
C ILE A 23 -8.75 0.88 -1.10
N LEU A 24 -7.86 0.87 -0.12
CA LEU A 24 -6.67 0.01 -0.12
C LEU A 24 -7.03 -1.47 -0.04
N ILE A 25 -7.92 -1.83 0.89
CA ILE A 25 -8.38 -3.22 1.09
C ILE A 25 -9.10 -3.72 -0.17
N ASN A 26 -9.90 -2.84 -0.79
CA ASN A 26 -10.71 -3.17 -1.94
C ASN A 26 -10.02 -2.89 -3.29
N SER A 27 -8.73 -2.52 -3.27
CA SER A 27 -7.94 -2.28 -4.48
C SER A 27 -7.71 -3.58 -5.25
N ASP A 28 -7.89 -3.52 -6.57
CA ASP A 28 -7.56 -4.58 -7.52
C ASP A 28 -8.04 -6.00 -7.17
N LYS A 29 -9.23 -6.13 -6.56
CA LYS A 29 -9.81 -7.43 -6.17
C LYS A 29 -9.86 -8.48 -7.28
N LYS A 30 -9.86 -8.03 -8.54
CA LYS A 30 -10.02 -8.89 -9.72
C LYS A 30 -8.72 -9.51 -10.19
N HIS A 31 -7.57 -8.92 -9.87
CA HIS A 31 -6.28 -9.40 -10.35
C HIS A 31 -5.29 -9.61 -9.20
N PHE A 32 -5.26 -8.71 -8.22
CA PHE A 32 -4.28 -8.74 -7.14
C PHE A 32 -4.85 -8.11 -5.85
N PRO A 33 -5.69 -8.85 -5.09
CA PRO A 33 -6.26 -8.33 -3.85
C PRO A 33 -5.18 -7.94 -2.87
N LEU A 34 -5.43 -6.86 -2.12
CA LEU A 34 -4.53 -6.32 -1.12
C LEU A 34 -3.16 -5.90 -1.71
N LYS A 35 -3.14 -5.39 -2.94
CA LYS A 35 -1.92 -4.92 -3.63
C LYS A 35 -1.02 -4.05 -2.73
N CYS A 36 -1.62 -3.14 -1.96
CA CYS A 36 -0.88 -2.21 -1.09
C CYS A 36 -0.27 -2.86 0.17
N PHE A 37 -0.62 -4.12 0.45
CA PHE A 37 -0.09 -4.92 1.57
C PHE A 37 0.73 -6.12 1.06
N SER A 38 0.89 -6.23 -0.25
CA SER A 38 1.56 -7.36 -0.91
C SER A 38 3.01 -7.54 -0.44
N ASN A 39 3.61 -6.44 0.00
CA ASN A 39 4.97 -6.34 0.49
C ASN A 39 5.25 -7.21 1.73
N VAL A 40 4.22 -7.59 2.49
CA VAL A 40 4.34 -8.49 3.66
C VAL A 40 3.51 -9.77 3.50
N LEU A 41 2.47 -9.77 2.66
CA LEU A 41 1.62 -10.95 2.44
C LEU A 41 2.32 -12.03 1.61
N TYR A 42 3.13 -11.61 0.63
CA TYR A 42 3.78 -12.51 -0.32
C TYR A 42 5.30 -12.57 -0.12
N ALA A 43 5.84 -12.20 1.05
CA ALA A 43 7.28 -12.24 1.30
C ALA A 43 7.63 -12.81 2.68
N PRO A 44 8.53 -13.82 2.78
CA PRO A 44 8.99 -14.71 1.70
C PRO A 44 7.90 -15.75 1.32
N MET A 45 7.62 -15.92 0.02
CA MET A 45 6.62 -16.87 -0.52
C MET A 45 6.94 -18.36 -0.27
N ARG A 46 8.10 -18.69 0.31
CA ARG A 46 8.58 -20.06 0.47
C ARG A 46 8.85 -20.37 1.94
N ILE A 47 8.26 -21.45 2.43
CA ILE A 47 8.76 -22.18 3.60
C ILE A 47 9.05 -23.60 3.13
N ASN A 48 10.28 -24.07 3.36
CA ASN A 48 10.73 -25.41 2.97
C ASN A 48 10.49 -25.71 1.47
N ASP A 49 10.70 -24.72 0.61
CA ASP A 49 10.49 -24.79 -0.85
C ASP A 49 9.04 -24.98 -1.35
N ASP A 50 8.06 -25.13 -0.45
CA ASP A 50 6.65 -25.15 -0.81
C ASP A 50 6.11 -23.72 -0.96
N LEU A 51 5.46 -23.46 -2.10
CA LEU A 51 4.62 -22.29 -2.27
C LEU A 51 3.41 -22.44 -1.35
N ILE A 52 3.16 -21.43 -0.52
CA ILE A 52 1.92 -21.40 0.24
C ILE A 52 0.81 -20.98 -0.72
N ASP A 53 -0.10 -21.91 -0.99
CA ASP A 53 -1.26 -21.67 -1.84
C ASP A 53 -2.39 -21.10 -0.99
N TYR A 54 -2.39 -19.78 -0.83
CA TYR A 54 -3.49 -19.08 -0.16
C TYR A 54 -4.70 -19.06 -1.11
N THR A 55 -5.86 -19.49 -0.64
CA THR A 55 -7.14 -19.29 -1.33
C THR A 55 -7.61 -17.84 -1.17
N GLY A 56 -7.26 -17.18 -0.06
CA GLY A 56 -7.75 -15.84 0.25
C GLY A 56 -7.24 -15.27 1.56
N PHE A 57 -7.90 -14.18 1.97
CA PHE A 57 -7.61 -13.41 3.16
C PHE A 57 -8.88 -13.02 3.90
N TYR A 58 -8.85 -13.12 5.23
CA TYR A 58 -9.78 -12.44 6.12
C TYR A 58 -9.19 -11.09 6.52
N VAL A 59 -9.93 -10.01 6.34
CA VAL A 59 -9.44 -8.65 6.59
C VAL A 59 -10.36 -7.91 7.54
N ALA A 60 -9.83 -7.46 8.66
CA ALA A 60 -10.49 -6.53 9.56
C ALA A 60 -9.78 -5.16 9.50
N LYS A 61 -10.54 -4.09 9.70
CA LYS A 61 -10.03 -2.71 9.77
C LYS A 61 -10.40 -2.08 11.11
N LEU A 62 -9.57 -1.15 11.59
CA LEU A 62 -9.80 -0.36 12.81
C LEU A 62 -10.08 -1.24 14.04
N VAL A 63 -9.32 -2.33 14.21
CA VAL A 63 -9.50 -3.29 15.31
C VAL A 63 -8.96 -2.68 16.60
N LEU A 64 -9.78 -2.65 17.65
CA LEU A 64 -9.36 -2.06 18.92
C LEU A 64 -8.31 -2.94 19.61
N ARG A 65 -7.35 -2.32 20.30
CA ARG A 65 -6.32 -3.09 21.02
C ARG A 65 -6.91 -4.05 22.05
N GLU A 66 -7.95 -3.61 22.73
CA GLU A 66 -8.65 -4.38 23.76
C GLU A 66 -9.42 -5.58 23.19
N GLU A 67 -9.89 -5.50 21.94
CA GLU A 67 -10.53 -6.61 21.24
C GLU A 67 -9.56 -7.78 21.01
N LEU A 68 -8.25 -7.49 20.93
CA LEU A 68 -7.18 -8.50 20.87
C LEU A 68 -6.54 -8.79 22.24
N ASN A 69 -7.21 -8.44 23.35
CA ASN A 69 -6.76 -8.67 24.71
C ASN A 69 -5.40 -8.04 25.08
N PHE A 70 -4.96 -7.00 24.37
CA PHE A 70 -3.77 -6.23 24.78
C PHE A 70 -4.12 -5.34 25.98
N LYS A 71 -3.59 -5.70 27.16
CA LYS A 71 -3.91 -5.04 28.44
C LYS A 71 -3.21 -3.70 28.65
N ASP A 72 -2.14 -3.44 27.91
CA ASP A 72 -1.41 -2.19 28.01
C ASP A 72 -2.13 -1.09 27.23
N LYS A 73 -2.77 -0.17 27.97
CA LYS A 73 -3.27 1.12 27.47
C LYS A 73 -2.15 2.10 27.10
N LYS A 74 -0.88 1.68 27.19
CA LYS A 74 0.25 2.46 26.70
C LYS A 74 0.25 2.38 25.18
N LYS A 75 0.57 3.52 24.56
CA LYS A 75 0.80 3.61 23.12
C LYS A 75 1.62 2.41 22.62
N PRO A 76 1.25 1.85 21.45
CA PRO A 76 0.49 2.53 20.40
C PRO A 76 -1.03 2.35 20.44
N GLY A 77 -1.75 3.03 19.55
CA GLY A 77 -3.22 3.00 19.44
C GLY A 77 -3.74 1.74 18.73
N ASP A 78 -5.01 1.78 18.32
CA ASP A 78 -5.72 0.69 17.64
C ASP A 78 -5.09 0.27 16.30
N PHE A 79 -5.45 -0.92 15.81
CA PHE A 79 -4.86 -1.53 14.63
C PHE A 79 -5.62 -1.13 13.36
N ASP A 80 -4.97 -0.40 12.45
CA ASP A 80 -5.65 0.09 11.25
C ASP A 80 -6.13 -1.04 10.34
N VAL A 81 -5.30 -2.08 10.09
CA VAL A 81 -5.67 -3.25 9.29
C VAL A 81 -5.06 -4.53 9.85
N VAL A 82 -5.86 -5.59 9.96
CA VAL A 82 -5.41 -6.96 10.31
C VAL A 82 -5.81 -7.92 9.19
N ILE A 83 -4.86 -8.67 8.66
CA ILE A 83 -5.05 -9.58 7.52
C ILE A 83 -4.62 -10.99 7.92
N ILE A 84 -5.52 -11.97 7.80
CA ILE A 84 -5.28 -13.38 8.11
C ILE A 84 -5.40 -14.20 6.83
N PRO A 85 -4.29 -14.73 6.30
CA PRO A 85 -4.33 -15.62 5.14
C PRO A 85 -5.06 -16.94 5.44
N PHE A 86 -5.71 -17.51 4.43
CA PHE A 86 -6.30 -18.85 4.52
C PHE A 86 -6.17 -19.62 3.21
N SER A 87 -6.24 -20.94 3.31
CA SER A 87 -6.43 -21.89 2.21
C SER A 87 -7.71 -22.69 2.45
N ASP A 88 -8.03 -23.58 1.53
CA ASP A 88 -9.21 -24.46 1.65
C ASP A 88 -9.15 -25.36 2.90
N ALA A 89 -7.94 -25.68 3.37
CA ALA A 89 -7.71 -26.58 4.50
C ALA A 89 -7.39 -25.86 5.82
N ASN A 90 -6.85 -24.63 5.78
CA ASN A 90 -6.26 -24.00 6.97
C ASN A 90 -6.47 -22.47 7.02
N VAL A 91 -6.54 -21.95 8.24
CA VAL A 91 -6.44 -20.50 8.51
C VAL A 91 -5.09 -20.24 9.19
N TYR A 92 -4.27 -19.37 8.58
CA TYR A 92 -2.86 -19.16 8.96
C TYR A 92 -2.71 -17.98 9.93
N TYR A 93 -3.12 -18.14 11.18
CA TYR A 93 -2.99 -17.09 12.21
C TYR A 93 -1.54 -16.70 12.52
N ASP A 94 -0.61 -17.65 12.36
CA ASP A 94 0.84 -17.46 12.45
C ASP A 94 1.41 -16.65 11.27
N ARG A 95 0.58 -16.30 10.28
CA ARG A 95 0.90 -15.43 9.14
C ARG A 95 0.14 -14.12 9.17
N THR A 96 -0.49 -13.78 10.29
CA THR A 96 -1.27 -12.54 10.38
C THR A 96 -0.39 -11.32 10.13
N VAL A 97 -0.86 -10.45 9.25
CA VAL A 97 -0.30 -9.11 9.04
C VAL A 97 -1.08 -8.11 9.89
N ALA A 98 -0.37 -7.30 10.66
CA ALA A 98 -0.90 -6.04 11.18
C ALA A 98 -0.26 -4.88 10.41
N ALA A 99 -1.08 -3.97 9.89
CA ALA A 99 -0.61 -2.81 9.17
C ALA A 99 -1.11 -1.51 9.79
N GLU A 100 -0.21 -0.55 9.91
CA GLU A 100 -0.53 0.85 10.23
C GLU A 100 -0.64 1.63 8.92
N VAL A 101 -1.65 2.48 8.79
CA VAL A 101 -1.90 3.34 7.63
C VAL A 101 -1.80 4.81 8.04
N LYS A 102 -1.09 5.62 7.23
CA LYS A 102 -0.93 7.06 7.45
C LYS A 102 -1.26 7.83 6.19
N VAL A 103 -2.23 8.74 6.28
CA VAL A 103 -2.67 9.54 5.14
C VAL A 103 -2.08 10.95 5.22
N VAL A 104 -1.30 11.32 4.19
CA VAL A 104 -0.69 12.64 4.05
C VAL A 104 -1.39 13.42 2.96
N ARG A 105 -1.79 14.65 3.26
CA ARG A 105 -2.54 15.53 2.34
C ARG A 105 -1.71 16.77 1.98
N PRO A 106 -0.69 16.65 1.12
CA PRO A 106 0.13 17.78 0.70
C PRO A 106 -0.71 18.74 -0.16
N THR A 107 -0.43 20.03 -0.04
CA THR A 107 -1.09 21.07 -0.82
C THR A 107 -0.11 21.65 -1.84
N ARG A 108 -0.60 22.36 -2.85
CA ARG A 108 0.27 23.01 -3.83
C ARG A 108 1.23 24.02 -3.20
N LYS A 109 0.79 24.67 -2.10
CA LYS A 109 1.62 25.61 -1.32
C LYS A 109 2.62 24.90 -0.39
N ASN A 110 2.38 23.64 -0.05
CA ASN A 110 3.24 22.85 0.83
C ASN A 110 3.37 21.42 0.30
N PRO A 111 4.07 21.22 -0.82
CA PRO A 111 4.15 19.93 -1.50
C PRO A 111 4.93 18.89 -0.68
N SER A 112 5.82 19.35 0.19
CA SER A 112 6.61 18.54 1.10
C SER A 112 5.94 18.33 2.47
N ARG A 113 4.63 18.64 2.62
CA ARG A 113 3.91 18.45 3.88
C ARG A 113 4.17 17.06 4.46
N ASN A 114 4.33 17.00 5.78
CA ASN A 114 4.48 15.74 6.48
C ASN A 114 3.15 15.21 7.03
N ALA A 115 3.10 13.91 7.28
CA ALA A 115 2.12 13.36 8.21
C ALA A 115 2.28 14.03 9.59
N ASN A 116 1.19 14.21 10.33
CA ASN A 116 1.26 14.75 11.70
C ASN A 116 2.08 13.81 12.62
N SER A 117 2.03 12.51 12.36
CA SER A 117 2.96 11.50 12.86
C SER A 117 3.33 10.55 11.72
N LEU A 118 4.57 10.05 11.71
CA LEU A 118 5.04 9.12 10.68
C LEU A 118 4.62 7.66 10.95
N GLY A 119 3.80 7.38 11.98
CA GLY A 119 3.41 5.99 12.32
C GLY A 119 4.54 5.09 12.85
N VAL A 120 5.79 5.57 12.95
CA VAL A 120 6.94 4.75 13.36
C VAL A 120 6.79 4.18 14.78
N THR A 121 6.27 4.96 15.73
CA THR A 121 6.02 4.46 17.10
C THR A 121 4.95 3.36 17.11
N GLN A 122 3.92 3.50 16.27
CA GLN A 122 2.89 2.48 16.09
C GLN A 122 3.47 1.21 15.50
N LEU A 123 4.23 1.32 14.41
CA LEU A 123 4.95 0.21 13.81
C LEU A 123 5.80 -0.56 14.84
N PHE A 124 6.58 0.14 15.66
CA PHE A 124 7.37 -0.50 16.71
C PHE A 124 6.52 -1.22 17.75
N GLY A 125 5.39 -0.65 18.16
CA GLY A 125 4.53 -1.37 19.09
C GLY A 125 3.87 -2.59 18.47
N LEU A 126 3.51 -2.60 17.18
CA LEU A 126 3.05 -3.82 16.49
C LEU A 126 4.14 -4.92 16.52
N ILE A 127 5.40 -4.51 16.36
CA ILE A 127 6.55 -5.43 16.46
C ILE A 127 6.69 -5.97 17.88
N GLU A 128 6.64 -5.12 18.92
CA GLU A 128 6.73 -5.55 20.32
C GLU A 128 5.51 -6.32 20.80
N ASP A 129 4.34 -6.03 20.25
CA ASP A 129 3.11 -6.80 20.44
C ASP A 129 3.26 -8.21 19.85
N GLY A 130 4.27 -8.45 19.00
CA GLY A 130 4.61 -9.78 18.53
C GLY A 130 3.73 -10.28 17.39
N PHE A 131 3.20 -9.37 16.56
CA PHE A 131 2.53 -9.76 15.32
C PHE A 131 3.53 -10.44 14.35
N PRO A 132 3.11 -11.50 13.62
CA PRO A 132 3.97 -12.22 12.67
C PRO A 132 4.56 -11.36 11.57
N PHE A 133 3.73 -10.55 10.93
CA PHE A 133 4.12 -9.63 9.88
C PHE A 133 3.59 -8.24 10.21
N VAL A 134 4.43 -7.24 10.00
CA VAL A 134 4.10 -5.86 10.33
C VAL A 134 4.38 -4.97 9.13
N SER A 135 3.44 -4.09 8.80
CA SER A 135 3.59 -3.15 7.69
C SER A 135 3.26 -1.71 8.12
N LEU A 136 3.92 -0.74 7.52
CA LEU A 136 3.56 0.68 7.62
C LEU A 136 3.33 1.24 6.22
N VAL A 137 2.11 1.69 5.98
CA VAL A 137 1.63 2.16 4.69
C VAL A 137 1.38 3.67 4.74
N HIS A 138 2.11 4.45 3.95
CA HIS A 138 1.87 5.88 3.77
C HIS A 138 1.15 6.12 2.44
N ILE A 139 -0.02 6.76 2.52
CA ILE A 139 -0.80 7.17 1.35
C ILE A 139 -0.72 8.67 1.21
N THR A 140 -0.29 9.16 0.05
CA THR A 140 -0.32 10.59 -0.27
C THR A 140 -1.57 10.91 -1.10
N MET A 141 -2.38 11.85 -0.61
CA MET A 141 -3.55 12.39 -1.30
C MET A 141 -3.32 13.87 -1.61
N PRO A 142 -2.59 14.19 -2.68
CA PRO A 142 -2.22 15.57 -3.00
C PRO A 142 -3.40 16.40 -3.50
N GLU A 143 -3.35 17.70 -3.27
CA GLU A 143 -4.11 18.68 -4.05
C GLU A 143 -3.65 18.59 -5.53
N ALA A 144 -4.59 18.48 -6.47
CA ALA A 144 -4.29 18.45 -7.89
C ALA A 144 -3.59 19.75 -8.34
N LEU A 145 -2.52 19.62 -9.13
CA LEU A 145 -1.83 20.76 -9.73
C LEU A 145 -2.75 21.48 -10.71
N LYS A 146 -2.57 22.80 -10.84
CA LYS A 146 -3.12 23.56 -11.96
C LYS A 146 -2.29 23.28 -13.20
N GLU A 147 -2.90 23.43 -14.37
CA GLU A 147 -2.26 23.13 -15.66
C GLU A 147 -0.88 23.80 -15.84
N HIS A 148 -0.74 25.07 -15.42
CA HIS A 148 0.53 25.81 -15.52
C HIS A 148 1.59 25.37 -14.49
N GLU A 149 1.22 24.57 -13.49
CA GLU A 149 2.11 24.00 -12.48
C GLU A 149 2.53 22.56 -12.85
N MET A 150 1.83 21.94 -13.81
CA MET A 150 2.13 20.58 -14.29
C MET A 150 3.38 20.54 -15.17
N GLN A 151 4.07 19.41 -15.15
CA GLN A 151 5.20 19.19 -16.03
C GLN A 151 4.69 18.77 -17.42
N THR A 152 5.25 19.36 -18.49
CA THR A 152 5.01 18.88 -19.85
C THR A 152 6.03 17.78 -20.18
N LEU A 153 5.54 16.59 -20.48
CA LEU A 153 6.31 15.44 -20.94
C LEU A 153 6.06 15.21 -22.43
N LYS A 154 7.09 14.79 -23.15
CA LYS A 154 6.96 14.38 -24.56
C LYS A 154 6.76 12.88 -24.64
N PHE A 155 5.63 12.45 -25.19
CA PHE A 155 5.34 11.05 -25.46
C PHE A 155 5.42 10.81 -26.96
N ALA A 156 6.11 9.74 -27.37
CA ALA A 156 6.06 9.29 -28.76
C ALA A 156 4.63 8.85 -29.10
N ASN A 157 4.14 9.21 -30.28
CA ASN A 157 2.83 8.74 -30.76
C ASN A 157 2.89 7.28 -31.25
N ARG A 158 4.09 6.79 -31.52
CA ARG A 158 4.36 5.41 -31.94
C ARG A 158 4.87 4.60 -30.75
N VAL A 159 4.46 3.34 -30.69
CA VAL A 159 4.97 2.38 -29.69
C VAL A 159 6.40 1.98 -30.07
N LEU A 160 7.25 1.81 -29.06
CA LEU A 160 8.61 1.30 -29.25
C LEU A 160 8.55 -0.15 -29.76
N ASP A 161 9.07 -0.42 -30.96
CA ASP A 161 9.20 -1.78 -31.50
C ASP A 161 10.48 -2.41 -30.92
N MET A 162 10.29 -3.17 -29.84
CA MET A 162 11.39 -3.84 -29.13
C MET A 162 12.04 -4.95 -29.97
N ASP A 163 11.28 -5.57 -30.89
CA ASP A 163 11.73 -6.67 -31.73
C ASP A 163 12.53 -6.18 -32.95
N ASN A 164 12.25 -4.96 -33.41
CA ASN A 164 12.91 -4.35 -34.57
C ASN A 164 13.43 -2.93 -34.27
N PRO A 165 14.56 -2.78 -33.56
CA PRO A 165 15.10 -1.47 -33.17
C PRO A 165 15.30 -0.47 -34.32
N LYS A 166 15.56 -0.95 -35.55
CA LYS A 166 15.69 -0.11 -36.75
C LYS A 166 14.41 0.62 -37.13
N LYS A 167 13.23 0.13 -36.73
CA LYS A 167 11.95 0.82 -36.94
C LYS A 167 11.71 1.97 -35.95
N ASN A 168 12.53 2.07 -34.92
CA ASN A 168 12.45 3.14 -33.92
C ASN A 168 13.24 4.40 -34.34
N ILE A 169 13.85 4.42 -35.53
CA ILE A 169 14.48 5.63 -36.08
C ILE A 169 13.42 6.73 -36.23
N GLY A 170 13.74 7.92 -35.71
CA GLY A 170 12.84 9.07 -35.69
C GLY A 170 11.64 8.93 -34.74
N LEU A 171 11.66 7.99 -33.79
CA LEU A 171 10.57 7.81 -32.82
C LEU A 171 10.27 9.10 -32.04
N LEU A 172 11.31 9.88 -31.74
CA LEU A 172 11.19 11.14 -31.01
C LEU A 172 10.82 12.34 -31.91
N ASP A 173 10.79 12.15 -33.23
CA ASP A 173 10.40 13.19 -34.18
C ASP A 173 8.87 13.37 -34.24
N ASP A 174 8.13 12.30 -33.88
CA ASP A 174 6.67 12.27 -33.79
C ASP A 174 6.22 12.12 -32.34
N THR A 175 6.13 13.26 -31.65
CA THR A 175 5.78 13.33 -30.23
C THR A 175 4.58 14.23 -29.99
N ARG A 176 3.87 13.97 -28.89
CA ARG A 176 2.84 14.83 -28.32
C ARG A 176 3.23 15.31 -26.93
N ASP A 177 2.76 16.50 -26.60
CA ASP A 177 2.92 17.10 -25.29
C ASP A 177 1.81 16.62 -24.35
N VAL A 178 2.22 15.99 -23.25
CA VAL A 178 1.32 15.45 -22.23
C VAL A 178 1.62 16.13 -20.89
N LEU A 179 0.57 16.58 -20.21
CA LEU A 179 0.63 17.21 -18.90
C LEU A 179 0.62 16.16 -17.80
N PHE A 180 1.65 16.21 -16.97
CA PHE A 180 1.86 15.28 -15.87
C PHE A 180 1.80 16.01 -14.53
N ASP A 181 0.88 15.56 -13.68
CA ASP A 181 0.82 15.96 -12.28
C ASP A 181 1.75 15.08 -11.46
N TRP A 182 2.92 15.64 -11.14
CA TRP A 182 4.03 14.99 -10.45
C TRP A 182 3.92 15.02 -8.92
N LEU A 183 2.96 15.75 -8.35
CA LEU A 183 2.98 16.12 -6.94
C LEU A 183 2.81 14.91 -6.00
N GLY A 184 1.90 13.99 -6.32
CA GLY A 184 1.64 12.82 -5.48
C GLY A 184 2.84 11.89 -5.39
N MET A 185 3.42 11.53 -6.54
CA MET A 185 4.66 10.77 -6.64
C MET A 185 5.83 11.44 -5.89
N TYR A 186 6.02 12.75 -6.05
CA TYR A 186 7.04 13.48 -5.30
C TYR A 186 6.81 13.38 -3.78
N SER A 187 5.56 13.56 -3.35
CA SER A 187 5.22 13.49 -1.93
C SER A 187 5.44 12.09 -1.36
N ALA A 188 5.03 11.04 -2.08
CA ALA A 188 5.20 9.66 -1.64
C ALA A 188 6.68 9.27 -1.53
N ALA A 189 7.52 9.68 -2.49
CA ALA A 189 8.97 9.50 -2.41
C ALA A 189 9.56 10.24 -1.19
N LYS A 190 9.08 11.45 -0.88
CA LYS A 190 9.50 12.19 0.32
C LYS A 190 9.08 11.52 1.62
N GLN A 191 7.93 10.85 1.67
CA GLN A 191 7.53 10.05 2.83
C GLN A 191 8.48 8.88 3.04
N MET A 192 8.77 8.12 1.97
CA MET A 192 9.72 7.01 2.05
C MET A 192 11.11 7.49 2.53
N GLN A 193 11.66 8.56 1.94
CA GLN A 193 12.93 9.15 2.38
C GLN A 193 12.96 9.57 3.86
N ARG A 194 11.80 9.89 4.46
CA ARG A 194 11.71 10.22 5.89
C ARG A 194 11.69 8.97 6.76
N LEU A 195 10.92 7.96 6.36
CA LEU A 195 10.87 6.67 7.05
C LEU A 195 12.25 6.02 7.10
N LEU A 196 13.02 6.10 6.01
CA LEU A 196 14.37 5.56 5.93
C LEU A 196 15.41 6.27 6.83
N LYS A 197 15.05 7.37 7.50
CA LYS A 197 15.91 8.00 8.52
C LYS A 197 15.77 7.36 9.90
N PHE A 198 14.75 6.54 10.09
CA PHE A 198 14.53 5.80 11.33
C PHE A 198 15.18 4.42 11.20
N ASP A 199 15.63 3.88 12.34
CA ASP A 199 16.19 2.53 12.42
C ASP A 199 15.07 1.48 12.41
N ILE A 200 14.25 1.50 11.35
CA ILE A 200 13.15 0.55 11.18
C ILE A 200 13.74 -0.82 10.82
N PRO A 201 13.41 -1.88 11.55
CA PRO A 201 13.93 -3.21 11.26
C PRO A 201 13.51 -3.70 9.86
N LYS A 202 14.43 -4.37 9.16
CA LYS A 202 14.20 -4.87 7.79
C LYS A 202 13.05 -5.87 7.64
N TYR A 203 12.60 -6.49 8.75
CA TYR A 203 11.44 -7.38 8.74
C TYR A 203 10.11 -6.63 8.73
N ALA A 204 10.07 -5.33 9.01
CA ALA A 204 8.88 -4.52 8.83
C ALA A 204 8.76 -4.07 7.38
N GLY A 205 7.62 -4.32 6.75
CA GLY A 205 7.35 -3.84 5.40
C GLY A 205 7.01 -2.36 5.40
N LEU A 206 7.58 -1.59 4.49
CA LEU A 206 7.24 -0.18 4.28
C LEU A 206 6.57 -0.02 2.94
N TYR A 207 5.53 0.79 2.83
CA TYR A 207 4.92 1.05 1.53
C TYR A 207 4.46 2.49 1.44
N CYS A 208 4.76 3.14 0.32
CA CYS A 208 4.42 4.53 0.08
C CYS A 208 3.82 4.64 -1.33
N THR A 209 2.59 5.13 -1.44
CA THR A 209 1.91 5.29 -2.73
C THR A 209 1.11 6.59 -2.76
N GLU A 210 0.88 7.10 -3.96
CA GLU A 210 -0.11 8.15 -4.22
C GLU A 210 -1.50 7.54 -4.37
N LEU A 211 -2.53 8.21 -3.86
CA LEU A 211 -3.94 8.01 -4.18
C LEU A 211 -4.51 9.29 -4.79
N SER A 212 -4.86 9.21 -6.08
CA SER A 212 -5.40 10.34 -6.85
C SER A 212 -6.76 10.03 -7.45
N PHE A 213 -7.61 11.04 -7.56
CA PHE A 213 -8.95 10.95 -8.13
C PHE A 213 -9.07 11.75 -9.42
N PHE A 214 -9.92 11.29 -10.33
CA PHE A 214 -10.18 11.93 -11.61
C PHE A 214 -11.63 12.40 -11.71
N ASP A 215 -11.87 13.34 -12.62
CA ASP A 215 -13.17 13.96 -12.89
C ASP A 215 -14.28 12.98 -13.30
N ASN A 216 -13.92 11.85 -13.91
CA ASN A 216 -14.85 10.75 -14.24
C ASN A 216 -15.21 9.85 -13.04
N GLY A 217 -14.72 10.15 -11.83
CA GLY A 217 -14.98 9.38 -10.61
C GLY A 217 -14.00 8.23 -10.36
N ASN A 218 -13.11 7.92 -11.30
CA ASN A 218 -12.07 6.91 -11.10
C ASN A 218 -10.97 7.40 -10.16
N TYR A 219 -10.19 6.46 -9.63
CA TYR A 219 -8.98 6.74 -8.87
C TYR A 219 -7.81 5.89 -9.38
N VAL A 220 -6.60 6.32 -9.04
CA VAL A 220 -5.38 5.56 -9.28
C VAL A 220 -4.56 5.48 -8.00
N LEU A 221 -3.96 4.32 -7.79
CA LEU A 221 -2.87 4.13 -6.84
C LEU A 221 -1.57 4.05 -7.63
N SER A 222 -0.66 5.01 -7.42
CA SER A 222 0.60 5.09 -8.15
C SER A 222 1.78 4.82 -7.21
N ASP A 223 2.45 3.69 -7.48
CA ASP A 223 3.65 3.27 -6.78
C ASP A 223 4.81 4.25 -7.02
N ILE A 224 5.69 4.40 -6.02
CA ILE A 224 6.93 5.20 -6.17
C ILE A 224 8.00 4.42 -6.92
N TYR A 225 8.98 5.15 -7.47
CA TYR A 225 10.09 4.63 -8.27
C TYR A 225 10.78 3.40 -7.65
N GLY A 226 11.23 2.49 -8.52
CA GLY A 226 11.80 1.19 -8.16
C GLY A 226 13.06 1.23 -7.30
N GLU A 227 13.67 2.41 -7.10
CA GLU A 227 14.80 2.58 -6.18
C GLU A 227 14.44 2.19 -4.73
N TYR A 228 13.17 2.30 -4.32
CA TYR A 228 12.75 1.94 -2.96
C TYR A 228 12.20 0.51 -2.83
N ASN A 229 12.13 -0.27 -3.91
CA ASN A 229 11.51 -1.60 -3.89
C ASN A 229 12.11 -2.54 -2.86
N HIS A 230 13.41 -2.43 -2.58
CA HIS A 230 14.11 -3.27 -1.62
C HIS A 230 13.75 -2.96 -0.15
N PHE A 231 13.15 -1.81 0.14
CA PHE A 231 12.59 -1.49 1.46
C PHE A 231 11.12 -1.86 1.58
N ASN A 232 10.47 -2.19 0.46
CA ASN A 232 9.06 -2.46 0.50
C ASN A 232 8.79 -3.77 1.25
N HIS A 233 9.60 -4.79 0.98
CA HIS A 233 9.37 -6.13 1.48
C HIS A 233 9.76 -6.30 2.94
N GLY A 234 8.78 -6.68 3.77
CA GLY A 234 9.02 -7.20 5.11
C GLY A 234 9.18 -8.72 5.11
N TYR A 235 9.58 -9.27 6.24
CA TYR A 235 9.62 -10.72 6.46
C TYR A 235 9.22 -11.02 7.91
N PHE A 236 9.30 -12.29 8.33
CA PHE A 236 8.82 -12.72 9.63
C PHE A 236 9.46 -11.94 10.79
N ASN A 237 8.64 -11.38 11.68
CA ASN A 237 9.08 -10.68 12.87
C ASN A 237 9.73 -11.66 13.86
N PRO A 238 11.01 -11.48 14.25
CA PRO A 238 11.68 -12.37 15.20
C PRO A 238 11.15 -12.25 16.63
N LYS A 239 10.33 -11.22 16.93
CA LYS A 239 9.73 -10.98 18.25
C LYS A 239 8.31 -11.52 18.38
N VAL A 240 7.90 -12.44 17.49
CA VAL A 240 6.56 -13.04 17.52
C VAL A 240 6.25 -13.67 18.87
N LYS A 241 5.03 -13.41 19.34
CA LYS A 241 4.51 -13.94 20.60
C LYS A 241 3.39 -14.95 20.31
N PRO A 242 3.47 -16.19 20.84
CA PRO A 242 2.38 -17.15 20.71
C PRO A 242 1.05 -16.66 21.29
N GLU A 243 1.09 -15.84 22.34
CA GLU A 243 -0.08 -15.19 22.93
C GLU A 243 -0.82 -14.31 21.90
N THR A 244 -0.09 -13.52 21.12
CA THR A 244 -0.66 -12.66 20.07
C THR A 244 -1.38 -13.46 19.00
N ILE A 245 -0.76 -14.56 18.53
CA ILE A 245 -1.39 -15.48 17.57
C ILE A 245 -2.67 -16.08 18.15
N ASN A 246 -2.65 -16.49 19.42
CA ASN A 246 -3.82 -17.04 20.10
C ASN A 246 -4.93 -16.00 20.28
N ASN A 247 -4.59 -14.76 20.61
CA ASN A 247 -5.54 -13.66 20.74
C ASN A 247 -6.22 -13.34 19.41
N ILE A 248 -5.45 -13.26 18.31
CA ILE A 248 -6.00 -13.08 16.96
C ILE A 248 -6.96 -14.22 16.60
N LYS A 249 -6.56 -15.47 16.87
CA LYS A 249 -7.39 -16.65 16.63
C LYS A 249 -8.68 -16.60 17.44
N GLN A 250 -8.62 -16.19 18.70
CA GLN A 250 -9.81 -16.07 19.55
C GLN A 250 -10.73 -14.97 19.05
N HIS A 251 -10.18 -13.78 18.79
CA HIS A 251 -10.92 -12.66 18.25
C HIS A 251 -11.60 -12.98 16.92
N PHE A 252 -10.90 -13.64 15.99
CA PHE A 252 -11.49 -14.06 14.72
C PHE A 252 -12.66 -15.04 14.91
N LYS A 253 -12.56 -15.98 15.84
CA LYS A 253 -13.66 -16.92 16.13
C LYS A 253 -14.88 -16.23 16.71
N GLU A 254 -14.67 -15.26 17.61
CA GLU A 254 -15.74 -14.53 18.28
C GLU A 254 -16.38 -13.46 17.38
N ASN A 255 -15.60 -12.88 16.47
CA ASN A 255 -15.98 -11.72 15.66
C ASN A 255 -15.83 -11.97 14.16
N SER A 256 -16.00 -13.21 13.68
CA SER A 256 -15.80 -13.55 12.27
C SER A 256 -16.57 -12.65 11.28
N SER A 257 -17.73 -12.10 11.68
CA SER A 257 -18.52 -11.17 10.89
C SER A 257 -17.89 -9.79 10.68
N SER A 258 -16.91 -9.39 11.51
CA SER A 258 -16.17 -8.13 11.31
C SER A 258 -15.03 -8.26 10.29
N TYR A 259 -14.74 -9.49 9.83
CA TYR A 259 -13.74 -9.76 8.82
C TYR A 259 -14.36 -9.85 7.43
N GLN A 260 -13.93 -8.98 6.53
CA GLN A 260 -14.20 -9.11 5.11
C GLN A 260 -13.41 -10.28 4.53
N THR A 261 -14.08 -11.18 3.80
CA THR A 261 -13.41 -12.25 3.06
C THR A 261 -13.03 -11.76 1.66
N LEU A 262 -11.76 -11.94 1.29
CA LEU A 262 -11.21 -11.63 -0.03
C LEU A 262 -10.60 -12.90 -0.64
N LEU A 263 -11.05 -13.31 -1.82
CA LEU A 263 -10.50 -14.46 -2.53
C LEU A 263 -9.39 -14.01 -3.48
N ILE A 264 -8.34 -14.83 -3.60
CA ILE A 264 -7.35 -14.67 -4.66
C ILE A 264 -8.00 -15.17 -5.96
N PRO A 265 -8.06 -14.35 -7.02
CA PRO A 265 -8.60 -14.78 -8.30
C PRO A 265 -7.72 -15.86 -8.92
N PRO A 266 -8.31 -16.85 -9.63
CA PRO A 266 -7.52 -17.86 -10.33
C PRO A 266 -6.62 -17.21 -11.38
N ILE A 267 -5.36 -17.63 -11.43
CA ILE A 267 -4.41 -17.18 -12.46
C ILE A 267 -4.78 -17.91 -13.76
N ASN A 268 -5.49 -17.23 -14.65
CA ASN A 268 -5.69 -17.71 -16.02
C ASN A 268 -4.39 -17.42 -16.81
N TYR A 269 -3.60 -18.45 -17.05
CA TYR A 269 -2.44 -18.42 -17.95
C TYR A 269 -2.87 -18.43 -19.43
#